data_AF-A0A959I3E7-F1
#
_entry.id   AF-A0A959I3E7-F1
#
_cell.length_a   1.000
_cell.length_b   1.000
_cell.length_c   1.000
_cell.angle_alpha   90.00
_cell.angle_beta   90.00
_cell.angle_gamma   90.00
#
_symmetry.space_group_name_H-M   'P 1'
#
loop_
_entity.id
_entity.type
_entity.pdbx_description
1 polymer ?
#
loop_
_entity_poly.entity_id
_entity_poly.type
_entity_poly.pdbx_seq_one_letter_code
_entity_poly.pdbx_strand_id
1 'polypeptide(L)'
;MKNNVKQKELTEAPTRLPILPLDLEVIKGLRINRSAVERRAATLGKRRTVKKEWQAAWLLRAISCIDLTTLAGDDTPGNVVRLCAKARQPVRQDLMDSLGVGGMQLHTGAVCVYHNLIETAVEALKGTDIPVAAVSTGFPA
;
A
#
# COMPACT_ATOMS: atom_id res chain seq x y z
N MET A 1 -41.05 0.98 -28.02
CA MET A 1 -41.08 1.93 -26.88
C MET A 1 -39.63 2.26 -26.52
N LYS A 2 -39.18 3.47 -26.85
CA LYS A 2 -37.78 3.89 -26.68
C LYS A 2 -37.58 4.35 -25.23
N ASN A 3 -36.82 3.59 -24.45
CA ASN A 3 -36.46 3.94 -23.08
C ASN A 3 -35.39 5.05 -23.12
N ASN A 4 -35.81 6.25 -22.75
CA ASN A 4 -34.99 7.45 -22.74
C ASN A 4 -34.25 7.54 -21.39
N VAL A 5 -33.15 6.80 -21.25
CA VAL A 5 -32.22 6.97 -20.13
C VAL A 5 -31.48 8.28 -20.37
N LYS A 6 -31.89 9.34 -19.68
CA LYS A 6 -31.13 10.60 -19.65
C LYS A 6 -29.75 10.30 -19.07
N GLN A 7 -28.74 10.26 -19.94
CA GLN A 7 -27.34 10.36 -19.55
C GLN A 7 -27.18 11.69 -18.82
N LYS A 8 -26.91 11.63 -17.52
CA LYS A 8 -26.53 12.81 -16.74
C LYS A 8 -25.04 13.02 -16.98
N GLU A 9 -24.70 13.96 -17.83
CA GLU A 9 -23.33 14.46 -18.02
C GLU A 9 -22.72 14.80 -16.65
N LEU A 10 -21.65 14.12 -16.28
CA LEU A 10 -20.80 14.45 -15.14
C LEU A 10 -19.79 15.50 -15.62
N THR A 11 -20.23 16.74 -15.80
CA THR A 11 -19.42 17.85 -16.33
C THR A 11 -18.95 18.85 -15.26
N GLU A 12 -18.90 18.45 -13.99
CA GLU A 12 -18.30 19.29 -12.94
C GLU A 12 -17.28 18.48 -12.12
N ALA A 13 -16.02 18.96 -12.14
CA ALA A 13 -15.01 18.53 -11.19
C ALA A 13 -15.52 18.81 -9.76
N PRO A 14 -15.35 17.89 -8.80
CA PRO A 14 -15.81 18.12 -7.44
C PRO A 14 -15.21 19.42 -6.91
N THR A 15 -16.06 20.37 -6.53
CA THR A 15 -15.67 21.65 -5.97
C THR A 15 -14.73 21.37 -4.80
N ARG A 16 -13.45 21.77 -4.91
CA ARG A 16 -12.52 21.64 -3.78
C ARG A 16 -13.11 22.41 -2.60
N LEU A 17 -13.17 21.77 -1.44
CA LEU A 17 -13.51 22.47 -0.21
C LEU A 17 -12.59 23.69 -0.06
N PRO A 18 -13.11 24.87 0.31
CA PRO A 18 -12.28 26.04 0.54
C PRO A 18 -11.20 25.71 1.58
N ILE A 19 -9.98 26.18 1.35
CA ILE A 19 -8.86 25.99 2.27
C ILE A 19 -9.23 26.71 3.57
N LEU A 20 -9.64 25.96 4.59
CA LEU A 20 -9.92 26.48 5.91
C LEU A 20 -8.58 26.88 6.58
N PRO A 21 -8.51 28.06 7.22
CA PRO A 21 -7.34 28.42 8.02
C PRO A 21 -7.15 27.39 9.15
N LEU A 22 -5.89 27.08 9.48
CA LEU A 22 -5.56 26.16 10.56
C LEU A 22 -6.11 26.69 11.89
N ASP A 23 -7.12 26.00 12.42
CA ASP A 23 -7.64 26.26 13.76
C ASP A 23 -6.97 25.34 14.78
N LEU A 24 -6.01 25.89 15.52
CA LEU A 24 -5.29 25.17 16.57
C LEU A 24 -6.19 24.85 17.78
N GLU A 25 -7.32 25.53 17.97
CA GLU A 25 -8.21 25.27 19.10
C GLU A 25 -8.93 23.93 18.93
N VAL A 26 -9.20 23.50 17.69
CA VAL A 26 -9.68 22.13 17.41
C VAL A 26 -8.67 21.09 17.87
N ILE A 27 -7.37 21.33 17.61
CA ILE A 27 -6.30 20.40 17.99
C ILE A 27 -6.10 20.39 19.51
N LYS A 28 -6.04 21.58 20.13
CA LYS A 28 -5.85 21.73 21.59
C LYS A 28 -7.05 21.24 22.39
N GLY A 29 -8.26 21.33 21.81
CA GLY A 29 -9.52 20.88 22.40
C GLY A 29 -9.71 19.37 22.37
N LEU A 30 -8.92 18.62 21.59
CA LEU A 30 -8.98 17.17 21.57
C LEU A 30 -8.66 16.58 22.95
N ARG A 31 -9.66 15.95 23.56
CA ARG A 31 -9.50 15.18 24.79
C ARG A 31 -9.39 13.70 24.45
N ILE A 32 -8.21 13.12 24.69
CA ILE A 32 -7.97 11.69 24.51
C ILE A 32 -8.13 11.00 25.87
N ASN A 33 -9.00 9.99 25.94
CA ASN A 33 -9.03 9.11 27.10
C ASN A 33 -7.84 8.15 27.03
N ARG A 34 -6.70 8.60 27.56
CA ARG A 34 -5.44 7.86 27.59
C ARG A 34 -5.64 6.43 28.11
N SER A 35 -6.34 6.27 29.23
CA SER A 35 -6.58 4.95 29.83
C SER A 35 -7.33 3.99 28.90
N ALA A 36 -8.31 4.50 28.13
CA ALA A 36 -9.07 3.69 27.18
C ALA A 36 -8.22 3.31 25.97
N VAL A 37 -7.40 4.23 25.47
CA VAL A 37 -6.45 3.96 24.37
C VAL A 37 -5.44 2.91 24.79
N GLU A 38 -4.82 3.06 25.96
CA GLU A 38 -3.82 2.11 26.48
C GLU A 38 -4.43 0.72 26.69
N ARG A 39 -5.62 0.62 27.30
CA ARG A 39 -6.33 -0.66 27.45
C ARG A 39 -6.61 -1.30 26.09
N ARG A 40 -7.09 -0.54 25.11
CA ARG A 40 -7.39 -1.07 23.76
C ARG A 40 -6.12 -1.52 23.05
N ALA A 41 -5.05 -0.73 23.08
CA ALA A 41 -3.76 -1.09 22.51
C ALA A 41 -3.20 -2.37 23.15
N ALA A 42 -3.26 -2.49 24.47
CA ALA A 42 -2.81 -3.68 25.19
C ALA A 42 -3.58 -4.96 24.82
N THR A 43 -4.81 -4.86 24.31
CA THR A 43 -5.54 -6.03 23.80
C THR A 43 -4.98 -6.55 22.49
N LEU A 44 -4.34 -5.72 21.67
CA LEU A 44 -3.86 -6.12 20.33
C LEU A 44 -2.82 -7.25 20.43
N GLY A 45 -1.85 -7.13 21.35
CA GLY A 45 -0.84 -8.17 21.57
C GLY A 45 -1.37 -9.44 22.25
N LYS A 46 -2.55 -9.37 22.90
CA LYS A 46 -3.21 -10.51 23.54
C LYS A 46 -4.14 -11.27 22.61
N ARG A 47 -4.41 -10.75 21.40
CA ARG A 47 -5.27 -11.44 20.42
C ARG A 47 -4.59 -12.73 19.99
N ARG A 48 -5.37 -13.81 19.96
CA ARG A 48 -4.86 -15.12 19.56
C ARG A 48 -4.38 -15.05 18.11
N THR A 49 -3.21 -15.62 17.86
CA THR A 49 -2.70 -15.81 16.51
C THR A 49 -3.67 -16.66 15.69
N VAL A 50 -3.78 -16.28 14.43
CA VAL A 50 -4.50 -17.02 13.41
C VAL A 50 -3.83 -18.39 13.24
N LYS A 51 -4.59 -19.49 13.21
CA LYS A 51 -4.04 -20.86 13.25
C LYS A 51 -3.80 -21.42 11.85
N LYS A 52 -2.71 -22.19 11.70
CA LYS A 52 -2.45 -23.12 10.57
C LYS A 52 -2.74 -22.51 9.19
N GLU A 53 -3.70 -23.05 8.44
CA GLU A 53 -4.06 -22.63 7.08
C GLU A 53 -4.43 -21.15 6.99
N TRP A 54 -5.08 -20.62 8.03
CA TRP A 54 -5.42 -19.22 8.10
C TRP A 54 -4.17 -18.35 8.30
N GLN A 55 -3.14 -18.83 8.99
CA GLN A 55 -1.89 -18.07 9.11
C GLN A 55 -1.24 -17.86 7.74
N ALA A 56 -1.18 -18.91 6.91
CA ALA A 56 -0.65 -18.82 5.56
C ALA A 56 -1.49 -17.87 4.69
N ALA A 57 -2.81 -17.99 4.70
CA ALA A 57 -3.70 -17.11 3.95
C ALA A 57 -3.52 -15.63 4.34
N TRP A 58 -3.39 -15.33 5.64
CA TRP A 58 -3.17 -13.97 6.13
C TRP A 58 -1.78 -13.43 5.75
N LEU A 59 -0.74 -14.26 5.73
CA LEU A 59 0.58 -13.84 5.26
C LEU A 59 0.59 -13.55 3.76
N LEU A 60 -0.06 -14.39 2.94
CA LEU A 60 -0.23 -14.13 1.51
C LEU A 60 -1.01 -12.84 1.27
N ARG A 61 -2.07 -12.61 2.06
CA ARG A 61 -2.82 -11.34 2.01
C ARG A 61 -1.95 -10.16 2.41
N ALA A 62 -1.15 -10.29 3.47
CA ALA A 62 -0.25 -9.23 3.90
C ALA A 62 0.72 -8.84 2.79
N ILE A 63 1.29 -9.82 2.06
CA ILE A 63 2.17 -9.57 0.91
C ILE A 63 1.50 -8.69 -0.15
N SER A 64 0.23 -8.97 -0.50
CA SER A 64 -0.54 -8.15 -1.45
C SER A 64 -0.82 -6.72 -0.98
N CYS A 65 -0.55 -6.42 0.30
CA CYS A 65 -0.72 -5.09 0.89
C CYS A 65 0.62 -4.42 1.22
N ILE A 66 1.76 -5.00 0.81
CA ILE A 66 3.09 -4.41 1.04
C ILE A 66 3.42 -3.42 -0.07
N ASP A 67 3.82 -2.22 0.33
CA ASP A 67 4.60 -1.33 -0.54
C ASP A 67 6.07 -1.71 -0.40
N LEU A 68 6.59 -2.47 -1.35
CA LEU A 68 7.94 -3.00 -1.28
C LEU A 68 8.92 -1.85 -1.50
N THR A 69 9.60 -1.44 -0.43
CA THR A 69 10.28 -0.15 -0.36
C THR A 69 11.80 -0.31 -0.40
N THR A 70 12.48 0.55 -1.17
CA THR A 70 13.91 0.84 -0.98
C THR A 70 14.12 2.34 -0.97
N LEU A 71 14.73 2.84 0.10
CA LEU A 71 14.98 4.26 0.34
C LEU A 71 16.39 4.43 0.94
N ALA A 72 17.34 3.68 0.42
CA ALA A 72 18.75 3.79 0.81
C ALA A 72 19.43 4.90 0.01
N GLY A 73 20.35 5.64 0.65
CA GLY A 73 21.05 6.76 0.00
C GLY A 73 21.99 6.32 -1.13
N ASP A 74 22.37 5.04 -1.14
CA ASP A 74 23.21 4.39 -2.14
C ASP A 74 22.41 3.52 -3.12
N ASP A 75 21.09 3.73 -3.22
CA ASP A 75 20.27 2.98 -4.15
C ASP A 75 20.68 3.23 -5.61
N THR A 76 20.81 2.13 -6.35
CA THR A 76 21.19 2.13 -7.76
C THR A 76 20.03 1.63 -8.63
N PRO A 77 20.01 1.94 -9.94
CA PRO A 77 19.04 1.35 -10.86
C PRO A 77 19.00 -0.18 -10.78
N GLY A 78 20.14 -0.83 -10.61
CA GLY A 78 20.24 -2.29 -10.47
C GLY A 78 19.53 -2.83 -9.22
N ASN A 79 19.62 -2.13 -8.08
CA ASN A 79 18.90 -2.50 -6.86
C ASN A 79 17.38 -2.40 -7.08
N VAL A 80 16.92 -1.31 -7.70
CA VAL A 80 15.50 -1.07 -7.98
C VAL A 80 14.93 -2.09 -8.96
N VAL A 81 15.67 -2.48 -10.00
CA VAL A 81 15.25 -3.55 -10.91
C VAL A 81 15.06 -4.87 -10.17
N ARG A 82 15.99 -5.24 -9.26
CA ARG A 82 15.85 -6.46 -8.43
C ARG A 82 14.67 -6.35 -7.46
N LEU A 83 14.44 -5.17 -6.89
CA LEU A 83 13.27 -4.91 -6.05
C LEU A 83 11.97 -5.13 -6.83
N CYS A 84 11.88 -4.60 -8.06
CA CYS A 84 10.72 -4.77 -8.93
C CYS A 84 10.51 -6.24 -9.32
N ALA A 85 11.57 -6.99 -9.58
CA ALA A 85 11.48 -8.43 -9.82
C ALA A 85 10.92 -9.17 -8.58
N LYS A 86 11.35 -8.79 -7.38
CA LYS A 86 10.82 -9.34 -6.11
C LYS A 86 9.38 -8.92 -5.86
N ALA A 87 8.98 -7.71 -6.26
CA ALA A 87 7.59 -7.25 -6.19
C ALA A 87 6.66 -8.10 -7.07
N ARG A 88 7.13 -8.46 -8.28
CA ARG A 88 6.42 -9.33 -9.23
C ARG A 88 6.28 -10.77 -8.74
N GLN A 89 7.32 -11.30 -8.08
CA GLN A 89 7.35 -12.68 -7.55
C GLN A 89 7.86 -12.70 -6.10
N PRO A 90 7.02 -12.29 -5.13
CA PRO A 90 7.44 -12.13 -3.73
C PRO A 90 7.62 -13.46 -2.99
N VAL A 91 7.05 -14.55 -3.50
CA VAL A 91 7.12 -15.90 -2.94
C VAL A 91 7.55 -16.87 -4.04
N ARG A 92 8.42 -17.82 -3.70
CA ARG A 92 8.84 -18.86 -4.64
C ARG A 92 7.67 -19.77 -5.02
N GLN A 93 7.66 -20.22 -6.27
CA GLN A 93 6.57 -21.04 -6.82
C GLN A 93 6.38 -22.37 -6.07
N ASP A 94 7.47 -23.04 -5.66
CA ASP A 94 7.41 -24.32 -4.94
C ASP A 94 6.68 -24.21 -3.59
N LEU A 95 6.79 -23.05 -2.93
CA LEU A 95 6.04 -22.76 -1.71
C LEU A 95 4.57 -22.47 -2.00
N MET A 96 4.27 -21.76 -3.09
CA MET A 96 2.88 -21.50 -3.53
C MET A 96 2.16 -22.81 -3.86
N ASP A 97 2.84 -23.72 -4.56
CA ASP A 97 2.32 -25.04 -4.91
C ASP A 97 2.10 -25.91 -3.66
N SER A 98 3.07 -25.92 -2.74
CA SER A 98 2.96 -26.64 -1.46
C SER A 98 1.82 -26.12 -0.56
N LEU A 99 1.44 -24.86 -0.71
CA LEU A 99 0.31 -24.24 -0.02
C LEU A 99 -1.03 -24.42 -0.76
N GLY A 100 -1.03 -25.05 -1.95
CA GLY A 100 -2.24 -25.26 -2.75
C GLY A 100 -2.77 -23.99 -3.44
N VAL A 101 -1.93 -22.96 -3.57
CA VAL A 101 -2.29 -21.65 -4.15
C VAL A 101 -1.43 -21.31 -5.39
N GLY A 102 -0.83 -22.31 -6.04
CA GLY A 102 0.05 -22.11 -7.19
C GLY A 102 -0.57 -21.35 -8.37
N GLY A 103 -1.90 -21.40 -8.52
CA GLY A 103 -2.64 -20.62 -9.54
C GLY A 103 -2.99 -19.18 -9.14
N MET A 104 -2.68 -18.77 -7.91
CA MET A 104 -2.92 -17.41 -7.43
C MET A 104 -1.85 -16.47 -7.97
N GLN A 105 -2.27 -15.41 -8.68
CA GLN A 105 -1.37 -14.32 -9.04
C GLN A 105 -1.12 -13.45 -7.80
N LEU A 106 0.06 -13.60 -7.19
CA LEU A 106 0.49 -12.82 -6.04
C LEU A 106 1.64 -11.90 -6.42
N HIS A 107 1.42 -10.60 -6.26
CA HIS A 107 2.45 -9.56 -6.28
C HIS A 107 2.29 -8.65 -5.06
N THR A 108 3.27 -7.79 -4.81
CA THR A 108 3.16 -6.78 -3.75
C THR A 108 2.15 -5.69 -4.11
N GLY A 109 1.69 -4.94 -3.11
CA GLY A 109 0.72 -3.86 -3.31
C GLY A 109 1.28 -2.69 -4.13
N ALA A 110 2.56 -2.35 -3.93
CA ALA A 110 3.29 -1.36 -4.71
C ALA A 110 4.81 -1.61 -4.63
N VAL A 111 5.57 -0.77 -5.33
CA VAL A 111 6.99 -0.52 -5.09
C VAL A 111 7.19 0.94 -4.68
N CYS A 112 7.94 1.20 -3.61
CA CYS A 112 8.25 2.57 -3.16
C CYS A 112 9.75 2.87 -3.30
N VAL A 113 10.10 3.95 -3.99
CA VAL A 113 11.48 4.37 -4.27
C VAL A 113 11.68 5.87 -4.06
N TYR A 114 12.94 6.33 -4.08
CA TYR A 114 13.21 7.75 -4.21
C TYR A 114 12.82 8.28 -5.60
N HIS A 115 12.41 9.54 -5.63
CA HIS A 115 12.02 10.29 -6.83
C HIS A 115 12.97 10.15 -8.04
N ASN A 116 14.29 10.15 -7.84
CA ASN A 116 15.29 9.98 -8.91
C ASN A 116 15.29 8.58 -9.56
N LEU A 117 14.63 7.60 -8.95
CA LEU A 117 14.58 6.21 -9.40
C LEU A 117 13.19 5.80 -9.93
N ILE A 118 12.23 6.74 -9.99
CA ILE A 118 10.87 6.47 -10.49
C ILE A 118 10.90 5.91 -11.91
N GLU A 119 11.64 6.54 -12.82
CA GLU A 119 11.71 6.11 -14.23
C GLU A 119 12.22 4.67 -14.36
N THR A 120 13.22 4.32 -13.56
CA THR A 120 13.76 2.95 -13.51
C THR A 120 12.69 1.96 -13.02
N ALA A 121 11.98 2.29 -11.94
CA ALA A 121 10.94 1.43 -11.40
C ALA A 121 9.75 1.25 -12.37
N VAL A 122 9.32 2.33 -13.03
CA VAL A 122 8.23 2.31 -14.01
C VAL A 122 8.56 1.43 -15.21
N GLU A 123 9.76 1.58 -15.78
CA GLU A 123 10.17 0.71 -16.90
C GLU A 123 10.32 -0.74 -16.44
N ALA A 124 10.90 -0.97 -15.25
CA ALA A 124 11.05 -2.31 -14.69
C ALA A 124 9.72 -2.98 -14.30
N LEU A 125 8.62 -2.23 -14.12
CA LEU A 125 7.27 -2.72 -13.80
C LEU A 125 6.29 -2.65 -14.98
N LYS A 126 6.75 -2.25 -16.15
CA LYS A 126 5.95 -2.21 -17.38
C LYS A 126 5.26 -3.56 -17.65
N GLY A 127 3.99 -3.49 -18.03
CA GLY A 127 3.14 -4.65 -18.28
C GLY A 127 2.64 -5.37 -17.02
N THR A 128 2.77 -4.77 -15.84
CA THR A 128 2.17 -5.28 -14.59
C THR A 128 1.15 -4.31 -14.03
N ASP A 129 0.34 -4.79 -13.10
CA ASP A 129 -0.60 -3.99 -12.32
C ASP A 129 0.01 -3.46 -11.01
N ILE A 130 1.35 -3.51 -10.85
CA ILE A 130 2.04 -3.07 -9.63
C ILE A 130 2.31 -1.55 -9.74
N PRO A 131 1.70 -0.71 -8.89
CA PRO A 131 1.94 0.72 -8.90
C PRO A 131 3.32 1.08 -8.34
N VAL A 132 3.87 2.20 -8.83
CA VAL A 132 5.07 2.84 -8.28
C VAL A 132 4.66 4.01 -7.40
N ALA A 133 5.05 3.94 -6.13
CA ALA A 133 5.01 5.03 -5.18
C ALA A 133 6.39 5.67 -5.05
N ALA A 134 6.44 6.94 -4.66
CA ALA A 134 7.70 7.61 -4.37
C ALA A 134 7.57 8.59 -3.21
N VAL A 135 8.68 8.77 -2.50
CA VAL A 135 8.83 9.84 -1.52
C VAL A 135 9.62 11.00 -2.15
N SER A 136 9.30 12.22 -1.73
CA SER A 136 9.88 13.45 -2.25
C SER A 136 10.19 14.44 -1.12
N THR A 137 10.90 15.53 -1.47
CA THR A 137 11.19 16.74 -0.69
C THR A 137 10.95 16.63 0.82
N GLY A 138 12.02 16.47 1.60
CA GLY A 138 11.97 16.42 3.08
C GLY A 138 11.99 15.01 3.68
N PHE A 139 12.42 13.99 2.92
CA PHE A 139 12.51 12.62 3.39
C PHE A 139 13.91 12.02 3.11
N PRO A 140 14.58 11.42 4.12
CA PRO A 140 14.30 11.54 5.54
C PRO A 140 14.67 12.94 6.05
N ALA A 141 13.90 13.48 7.01
CA ALA A 141 14.18 14.76 7.65
C ALA A 141 15.30 14.65 8.70
#